data_AF-A0A7Y2ZFR8-F1
#
_entry.id   AF-A0A7Y2ZFR8-F1
#
_cell.length_a   1.000
_cell.length_b   1.000
_cell.length_c   1.000
_cell.angle_alpha   90.00
_cell.angle_beta   90.00
_cell.angle_gamma   90.00
#
_symmetry.space_group_name_H-M   'P 1'
#
loop_
_entity.id
_entity.type
_entity.pdbx_description
1 polymer ?
#
loop_
_entity_poly.entity_id
_entity_poly.type
_entity_poly.pdbx_seq_one_letter_code
_entity_poly.pdbx_strand_id
1 'polypeptide(L)'
;MGQVRVLVGTSKGLFVLRSDDAREEWAVDGPHFGGWQAMHAKGSPADPGRIYSSTWTDWHGQVMQRSDDGGRSWEAVDNHFAYEGEAGTHQWYDGTPHPWDFKRVWHLE
;
A
#
# COMPACT_ATOMS: atom_id res chain seq x y z
N MET A 1 26.94 -1.70 -7.72
CA MET A 1 26.70 -0.98 -6.45
C MET A 1 25.25 -1.22 -6.10
N GLY A 2 24.98 -1.79 -4.92
CA GLY A 2 23.62 -1.98 -4.43
C GLY A 2 22.99 -0.63 -4.07
N GLN A 3 21.67 -0.61 -4.07
CA GLN A 3 20.88 0.54 -3.67
C GLN A 3 20.03 0.14 -2.47
N VAL A 4 20.06 0.96 -1.43
CA VAL A 4 19.24 0.81 -0.23
C VAL A 4 18.11 1.82 -0.29
N ARG A 5 16.89 1.40 0.06
CA ARG A 5 15.73 2.27 0.19
C ARG A 5 15.06 2.09 1.54
N VAL A 6 14.69 3.19 2.17
CA VAL A 6 13.85 3.23 3.36
C VAL A 6 12.54 3.90 3.00
N LEU A 7 11.43 3.20 3.26
CA LEU A 7 10.08 3.68 2.99
C LEU A 7 9.51 4.25 4.29
N VAL A 8 9.21 5.55 4.30
CA VAL A 8 8.77 6.25 5.50
C VAL A 8 7.33 6.72 5.33
N GLY A 9 6.40 5.98 5.92
CA GLY A 9 4.99 6.37 5.99
C GLY A 9 4.74 7.37 7.10
N THR A 10 4.02 8.45 6.81
CA THR A 10 3.63 9.48 7.79
C THR A 10 2.16 9.84 7.62
N SER A 11 1.61 10.59 8.58
CA SER A 11 0.28 11.20 8.44
C SER A 11 0.20 12.32 7.39
N LYS A 12 1.33 12.70 6.78
CA LYS A 12 1.44 13.78 5.79
C LYS A 12 1.82 13.31 4.38
N GLY A 13 2.14 12.02 4.22
CA GLY A 13 2.54 11.43 2.96
C GLY A 13 3.58 10.33 3.15
N LEU A 14 4.02 9.76 2.04
CA LEU A 14 5.09 8.78 1.95
C LEU A 14 6.40 9.45 1.52
N PHE A 15 7.51 9.09 2.14
CA PHE A 15 8.85 9.48 1.69
C PHE A 15 9.65 8.24 1.33
N VAL A 16 10.51 8.37 0.31
CA VAL A 16 11.47 7.33 -0.10
C VAL A 16 12.88 7.88 0.09
N LEU A 17 13.57 7.36 1.09
CA LEU A 17 14.96 7.69 1.34
C LEU A 17 15.84 6.70 0.58
N ARG A 18 16.81 7.19 -0.19
CA ARG A 18 17.69 6.36 -1.03
C ARG A 18 19.15 6.60 -0.65
N SER A 19 19.90 5.52 -0.53
CA SER A 19 21.35 5.53 -0.35
C SER A 19 21.99 4.37 -1.11
N ASP A 20 23.31 4.38 -1.18
CA ASP A 20 24.09 3.24 -1.65
C ASP A 20 24.34 2.24 -0.50
N ASP A 21 25.25 1.30 -0.73
CA ASP A 21 25.60 0.27 0.25
C ASP A 21 26.31 0.84 1.49
N ALA A 22 26.93 2.02 1.40
CA ALA A 22 27.62 2.66 2.53
C ALA A 22 26.62 3.27 3.53
N ARG A 23 25.44 3.70 3.05
CA ARG A 23 24.34 4.23 3.89
C ARG A 23 24.69 5.49 4.67
N GLU A 24 25.66 6.26 4.17
CA GLU A 24 26.17 7.48 4.81
C GLU A 24 25.40 8.73 4.38
N GLU A 25 25.16 8.85 3.07
CA GLU A 25 24.39 9.95 2.49
C GLU A 25 23.02 9.47 2.00
N TRP A 26 21.96 10.22 2.29
CA TRP A 26 20.60 9.85 1.95
C TRP A 26 19.92 10.95 1.13
N ALA A 27 19.48 10.60 -0.07
CA ALA A 27 18.58 11.43 -0.86
C ALA A 27 17.14 11.20 -0.37
N VAL A 28 16.45 12.28 0.01
CA VAL A 28 15.04 12.25 0.44
C VAL A 28 14.15 12.62 -0.75
N ASP A 29 13.19 11.75 -1.07
CA ASP A 29 12.22 11.94 -2.13
C ASP A 29 10.78 11.90 -1.58
N GLY A 30 9.96 12.87 -1.97
CA GLY A 30 8.62 13.10 -1.46
C GLY A 30 8.38 14.52 -0.91
N PRO A 31 7.26 14.78 -0.22
CA PRO A 31 6.21 13.80 0.11
C PRO A 31 5.47 13.34 -1.15
N HIS A 32 5.43 12.02 -1.35
CA HIS A 32 4.45 11.38 -2.21
C HIS A 32 3.10 11.39 -1.51
N PHE A 33 2.02 11.62 -2.27
CA PHE A 33 0.65 11.70 -1.73
C PHE A 33 0.52 12.77 -0.63
N GLY A 34 1.02 13.97 -0.88
CA GLY A 34 1.01 15.07 0.10
C GLY A 34 -0.39 15.32 0.69
N GLY A 35 -0.49 15.23 2.02
CA GLY A 35 -1.75 15.38 2.76
C GLY A 35 -2.55 14.09 2.93
N TRP A 36 -2.14 13.00 2.30
CA TRP A 36 -2.70 11.66 2.52
C TRP A 36 -1.85 10.93 3.56
N GLN A 37 -2.48 10.10 4.37
CA GLN A 37 -1.76 9.34 5.37
C GLN A 37 -1.20 8.06 4.74
N ALA A 38 0.11 7.86 4.80
CA ALA A 38 0.75 6.62 4.37
C ALA A 38 0.79 5.65 5.56
N MET A 39 -0.14 4.69 5.58
CA MET A 39 -0.31 3.73 6.68
C MET A 39 0.77 2.65 6.69
N HIS A 40 1.15 2.17 5.50
CA HIS A 40 2.16 1.14 5.33
C HIS A 40 2.75 1.24 3.92
N ALA A 41 4.01 0.84 3.76
CA ALA A 41 4.64 0.71 2.45
C ALA A 41 5.63 -0.46 2.46
N LYS A 42 5.69 -1.21 1.36
CA LYS A 42 6.53 -2.41 1.25
C LYS A 42 7.04 -2.61 -0.16
N GLY A 43 8.32 -2.93 -0.30
CA GLY A 43 8.93 -3.37 -1.56
C GLY A 43 8.64 -4.84 -1.85
N SER A 44 8.50 -5.20 -3.12
CA SER A 44 8.30 -6.58 -3.56
C SER A 44 9.64 -7.35 -3.53
N PRO A 45 9.69 -8.57 -2.96
CA PRO A 45 10.86 -9.43 -3.09
C PRO A 45 11.04 -9.98 -4.52
N ALA A 46 9.97 -10.05 -5.32
CA ALA A 46 9.99 -10.57 -6.68
C ALA A 46 10.47 -9.52 -7.71
N ASP A 47 10.32 -8.24 -7.40
CA ASP A 47 10.73 -7.13 -8.26
C ASP A 47 11.27 -5.97 -7.40
N PRO A 48 12.59 -5.73 -7.39
CA PRO A 48 13.20 -4.67 -6.62
C PRO A 48 12.72 -3.26 -6.98
N GLY A 49 12.12 -3.04 -8.16
CA GLY A 49 11.50 -1.77 -8.54
C GLY A 49 10.09 -1.59 -7.97
N ARG A 50 9.41 -2.68 -7.64
CA ARG A 50 8.01 -2.65 -7.22
C ARG A 50 7.86 -2.31 -5.75
N ILE A 51 7.02 -1.32 -5.47
CA ILE A 51 6.65 -0.89 -4.12
C ILE A 51 5.14 -0.73 -4.06
N TYR A 52 4.54 -1.21 -2.97
CA TYR A 52 3.15 -0.95 -2.64
C TYR A 52 3.07 0.00 -1.45
N SER A 53 2.12 0.93 -1.47
CA SER A 53 1.79 1.77 -0.32
C SER A 53 0.30 1.80 -0.09
N SER A 54 -0.09 1.52 1.16
CA SER A 54 -1.44 1.72 1.65
C SER A 54 -1.58 3.17 2.08
N THR A 55 -2.32 3.95 1.32
CA THR A 55 -2.67 5.33 1.67
C THR A 55 -4.08 5.41 2.24
N TRP A 56 -4.35 6.43 3.05
CA TRP A 56 -5.67 6.72 3.58
C TRP A 56 -6.00 8.20 3.49
N THR A 57 -7.26 8.49 3.16
CA THR A 57 -7.85 9.84 3.23
C THR A 57 -9.23 9.75 3.86
N ASP A 58 -9.70 10.85 4.45
CA ASP A 58 -11.06 10.96 5.00
C ASP A 58 -12.15 10.74 3.93
N TRP A 59 -11.84 11.02 2.66
CA TRP A 59 -12.81 10.95 1.56
C TRP A 59 -12.88 9.57 0.90
N HIS A 60 -11.73 8.95 0.60
CA HIS A 60 -11.66 7.70 -0.16
C HIS A 60 -11.41 6.47 0.73
N GLY A 61 -11.19 6.67 2.03
CA GLY A 61 -10.70 5.61 2.90
C GLY A 61 -9.34 5.12 2.43
N GLN A 62 -9.11 3.81 2.57
CA GLN A 62 -7.87 3.16 2.15
C GLN A 62 -7.82 2.99 0.63
N VAL A 63 -6.71 3.39 0.01
CA VAL A 63 -6.42 3.20 -1.42
C VAL A 63 -5.01 2.64 -1.56
N MET A 64 -4.85 1.60 -2.38
CA MET A 64 -3.54 1.06 -2.70
C MET A 64 -2.88 1.81 -3.85
N GLN A 65 -1.64 2.18 -3.60
CA GLN A 65 -0.75 2.77 -4.57
C GLN A 65 0.35 1.77 -4.90
N ARG A 66 0.72 1.69 -6.18
CA ARG A 66 1.84 0.88 -6.65
C ARG A 66 2.82 1.78 -7.38
N SER A 67 4.09 1.52 -7.16
CA SER A 67 5.19 2.00 -8.00
C SER A 67 5.88 0.81 -8.61
N ASP A 68 6.30 0.92 -9.86
CA ASP A 68 7.09 -0.09 -10.58
C ASP A 68 8.51 0.42 -10.90
N ASP A 69 8.88 1.63 -10.44
CA ASP A 69 10.16 2.30 -10.75
C ASP A 69 10.97 2.71 -9.50
N GLY A 70 10.73 2.02 -8.39
CA GLY A 70 11.41 2.25 -7.12
C GLY A 70 10.90 3.48 -6.37
N GLY A 71 9.64 3.84 -6.57
CA GLY A 71 8.94 4.91 -5.86
C GLY A 71 9.12 6.29 -6.47
N ARG A 72 9.44 6.40 -7.77
CA ARG A 72 9.56 7.68 -8.49
C ARG A 72 8.22 8.10 -9.08
N SER A 73 7.46 7.14 -9.60
CA SER A 73 6.08 7.32 -10.05
C SER A 73 5.15 6.31 -9.37
N TRP A 74 3.88 6.68 -9.29
CA TRP A 74 2.86 5.92 -8.58
C TRP A 74 1.57 5.87 -9.39
N GLU A 75 0.91 4.73 -9.34
CA GLU A 75 -0.43 4.52 -9.88
C GLU A 75 -1.34 3.95 -8.80
N ALA A 76 -2.61 4.36 -8.82
CA ALA A 76 -3.63 3.76 -7.98
C ALA A 76 -3.97 2.37 -8.56
N VAL A 77 -3.88 1.34 -7.72
CA VAL A 77 -4.28 -0.03 -8.12
C VAL A 77 -5.79 -0.12 -8.12
N ASP A 78 -6.41 0.08 -6.96
CA ASP A 78 -7.76 0.59 -6.67
C ASP A 78 -8.03 0.45 -5.15
N ASN A 79 -9.30 0.48 -4.76
CA ASN A 79 -9.77 0.11 -3.42
C ASN A 79 -10.97 -0.88 -3.44
N HIS A 80 -11.20 -1.58 -4.55
CA HIS A 80 -12.27 -2.56 -4.67
C HIS A 80 -11.78 -3.96 -4.28
N PHE A 81 -12.53 -4.59 -3.40
CA PHE A 81 -12.36 -5.99 -3.06
C PHE A 81 -13.63 -6.74 -3.46
N ALA A 82 -13.79 -6.97 -4.77
CA ALA A 82 -14.88 -7.78 -5.27
C ALA A 82 -14.50 -9.26 -5.22
N TYR A 83 -15.47 -10.12 -4.91
CA TYR A 83 -15.31 -11.54 -5.17
C TYR A 83 -15.37 -11.79 -6.67
N GLU A 84 -14.58 -12.76 -7.13
CA GLU A 84 -14.85 -13.39 -8.41
C GLU A 84 -16.03 -14.37 -8.21
N GLY A 85 -17.19 -14.04 -8.78
CA GLY A 85 -18.42 -14.84 -8.64
C GLY A 85 -19.28 -14.49 -7.43
N GLU A 86 -20.23 -15.37 -7.10
CA GLU A 86 -21.13 -15.20 -5.95
C GLU A 86 -20.44 -15.61 -4.65
N ALA A 87 -20.42 -14.71 -3.66
CA ALA A 87 -19.93 -15.03 -2.33
C ALA A 87 -20.87 -16.06 -1.66
N GLY A 88 -20.29 -17.11 -1.08
CA GLY A 88 -21.04 -18.05 -0.24
C GLY A 88 -21.65 -17.37 1.00
N THR A 89 -22.46 -18.10 1.75
CA THR A 89 -23.13 -17.57 2.95
C THR A 89 -22.58 -18.14 4.25
N HIS A 90 -22.69 -17.37 5.33
CA HIS A 90 -22.51 -17.78 6.73
C HIS A 90 -23.79 -17.58 7.52
N GLN A 91 -23.95 -18.31 8.64
CA GLN A 91 -25.09 -18.14 9.53
C GLN A 91 -24.90 -16.91 10.41
N TRP A 92 -25.87 -16.00 10.38
CA TRP A 92 -25.89 -14.78 11.19
C TRP A 92 -26.38 -15.07 12.63
N TYR A 93 -26.27 -14.08 13.52
CA TYR A 93 -26.63 -14.28 14.94
C TYR A 93 -28.11 -14.62 15.16
N ASP A 94 -28.97 -14.32 14.18
CA ASP A 94 -30.41 -14.63 14.18
C ASP A 94 -30.74 -15.96 13.47
N GLY A 95 -29.72 -16.68 13.01
CA GLY A 95 -29.84 -17.97 12.33
C GLY A 95 -30.06 -17.88 10.82
N THR A 96 -30.16 -16.68 10.23
CA THR A 96 -30.37 -16.50 8.79
C THR A 96 -29.05 -16.57 7.99
N PRO A 97 -29.07 -17.00 6.71
CA PRO A 97 -27.88 -17.00 5.87
C PRO A 97 -27.57 -15.58 5.36
N HIS A 98 -26.35 -15.12 5.58
CA HIS A 98 -25.84 -13.84 5.08
C HIS A 98 -24.61 -14.07 4.20
N PRO A 99 -24.42 -13.33 3.10
CA PRO A 99 -23.20 -13.42 2.28
C PRO A 99 -21.94 -13.14 3.09
N TRP A 100 -20.81 -13.72 2.70
CA TRP A 100 -19.51 -13.31 3.20
C TRP A 100 -19.16 -11.92 2.66
N ASP A 101 -19.00 -10.93 3.55
CA ASP A 101 -18.53 -9.59 3.20
C ASP A 101 -17.11 -9.35 3.69
N PHE A 102 -16.18 -9.04 2.77
CA PHE A 102 -14.83 -8.63 3.14
C PHE A 102 -14.84 -7.24 3.76
N LYS A 103 -14.27 -7.10 4.96
CA LYS A 103 -14.15 -5.80 5.65
C LYS A 103 -12.91 -4.98 5.27
N ARG A 104 -12.22 -5.34 4.18
CA ARG A 104 -10.98 -4.75 3.62
C ARG A 104 -9.72 -5.09 4.44
N VAL A 105 -8.86 -5.94 3.87
CA VAL A 105 -7.52 -6.22 4.39
C VAL A 105 -6.57 -6.39 3.20
N TRP A 106 -5.52 -5.57 3.14
CA TRP A 106 -4.38 -5.82 2.26
C TRP A 106 -3.30 -6.53 3.06
N HIS A 107 -2.83 -7.69 2.59
CA HIS A 107 -1.66 -8.35 3.13
C HIS A 107 -0.51 -8.27 2.12
N LEU A 108 0.60 -7.68 2.55
CA LEU A 108 1.82 -7.56 1.75
C LEU A 108 2.92 -8.34 2.47
N GLU A 109 3.34 -9.48 1.92
CA GLU A 109 4.44 -10.34 2.41
C GLU A 109 5.80 -10.03 1.76
#